data_AF-A0A534WUF8-F1
#
_entry.id   AF-A0A534WUF8-F1
#
_cell.length_a   1.000
_cell.length_b   1.000
_cell.length_c   1.000
_cell.angle_alpha   90.00
_cell.angle_beta   90.00
_cell.angle_gamma   90.00
#
_symmetry.space_group_name_H-M   'P 1'
#
loop_
_entity.id
_entity.type
_entity.pdbx_description
1 polymer ?
#
loop_
_entity_poly.entity_id
_entity_poly.type
_entity_poly.pdbx_seq_one_letter_code
_entity_poly.pdbx_strand_id
1 'polypeptide(L)'
;MTDGYLAFLLARDGEADLLRHTLSRREAFFDRLVREPVRSRWAVDRETFLRNLARRRPEPGLDDRMLWLLATAKANQAERFGVGLSELYGKVNPDDPILVRIVLQEHYHTRILADALAIFGLPVHARPPALAARVIVKLLVGTPERWNRPLAGCAEMAGCVLFRALRDRGVELFADEPEVAARIRLLYDEILGDEIGHVGYLAAVLGPAGRAVMRGLYRALGLRLAGQLPELVALFGR
;
A
#
# COMPACT_ATOMS: atom_id res chain seq x y z
N MET A 1 3.72 -26.03 -5.01
CA MET A 1 4.36 -24.71 -4.79
C MET A 1 3.44 -23.77 -4.01
N THR A 2 2.13 -23.78 -4.26
CA THR A 2 1.12 -22.99 -3.51
C THR A 2 0.98 -23.39 -2.04
N ASP A 3 1.17 -24.67 -1.70
CA ASP A 3 1.02 -25.16 -0.32
C ASP A 3 2.02 -24.51 0.65
N GLY A 4 3.25 -24.27 0.19
CA GLY A 4 4.27 -23.58 0.99
C GLY A 4 3.93 -22.09 1.19
N TYR A 5 3.33 -21.44 0.20
CA TYR A 5 2.88 -20.05 0.32
C TYR A 5 1.68 -19.94 1.25
N LEU A 6 0.72 -20.88 1.16
CA LEU A 6 -0.41 -20.93 2.10
C LEU A 6 0.07 -21.17 3.54
N ALA A 7 1.04 -22.07 3.75
CA ALA A 7 1.63 -22.29 5.06
C ALA A 7 2.33 -21.03 5.61
N PHE A 8 3.05 -20.30 4.76
CA PHE A 8 3.63 -19.00 5.10
C PHE A 8 2.55 -18.00 5.51
N LEU A 9 1.46 -17.86 4.73
CA LEU A 9 0.37 -16.94 5.04
C LEU A 9 -0.35 -17.31 6.34
N LEU A 10 -0.60 -18.60 6.60
CA LEU A 10 -1.17 -19.08 7.87
C LEU A 10 -0.27 -18.72 9.06
N ALA A 11 1.05 -18.88 8.91
CA ALA A 11 2.01 -18.53 9.94
C ALA A 11 2.15 -17.00 10.12
N ARG A 12 2.03 -16.21 9.06
CA ARG A 12 2.17 -14.75 9.15
C ARG A 12 0.90 -14.08 9.68
N ASP A 13 -0.24 -14.43 9.10
CA ASP A 13 -1.50 -13.69 9.26
C ASP A 13 -2.50 -14.38 10.19
N GLY A 14 -2.39 -15.68 10.37
CA GLY A 14 -3.31 -16.47 11.18
C GLY A 14 -4.64 -16.76 10.49
N GLU A 15 -5.71 -16.73 11.28
CA GLU A 15 -7.06 -17.06 10.83
C GLU A 15 -7.69 -15.89 10.08
N ALA A 16 -8.30 -16.20 8.94
CA ALA A 16 -8.98 -15.23 8.09
C ALA A 16 -10.48 -15.23 8.40
N ASP A 17 -11.05 -14.03 8.59
CA ASP A 17 -12.48 -13.80 8.68
C ASP A 17 -12.86 -12.76 7.60
N LEU A 18 -13.37 -13.28 6.48
CA LEU A 18 -13.75 -12.48 5.34
C LEU A 18 -14.98 -11.59 5.63
N LEU A 19 -15.86 -11.98 6.55
CA LEU A 19 -17.04 -11.16 6.88
C LEU A 19 -16.64 -9.93 7.69
N ARG A 20 -15.64 -10.06 8.56
CA ARG A 20 -15.13 -8.95 9.38
C ARG A 20 -13.97 -8.20 8.73
N HIS A 21 -13.49 -8.67 7.58
CA HIS A 21 -12.25 -8.21 6.95
C HIS A 21 -11.04 -8.25 7.90
N THR A 22 -10.85 -9.37 8.60
CA THR A 22 -9.77 -9.51 9.60
C THR A 22 -8.88 -10.74 9.41
N LEU A 23 -7.63 -10.59 9.84
CA LEU A 23 -6.62 -11.63 10.01
C LEU A 23 -6.18 -11.64 11.48
N SER A 24 -6.27 -12.78 12.17
CA SER A 24 -6.15 -12.82 13.63
C SER A 24 -4.82 -12.31 14.18
N ARG A 25 -3.70 -12.59 13.50
CA ARG A 25 -2.38 -12.09 13.91
C ARG A 25 -2.20 -10.61 13.57
N ARG A 26 -2.90 -10.09 12.55
CA ARG A 26 -2.92 -8.66 12.23
C ARG A 26 -3.71 -7.88 13.26
N GLU A 27 -4.86 -8.37 13.71
CA GLU A 27 -5.58 -7.74 14.82
C GLU A 27 -4.73 -7.68 16.09
N ALA A 28 -4.05 -8.77 16.45
CA ALA A 28 -3.11 -8.77 17.57
C ALA A 28 -1.94 -7.78 17.39
N PHE A 29 -1.49 -7.56 16.15
CA PHE A 29 -0.51 -6.54 15.83
C PHE A 29 -1.06 -5.13 16.07
N PHE A 30 -2.25 -4.78 15.58
CA PHE A 30 -2.87 -3.47 15.81
C PHE A 30 -3.21 -3.22 17.27
N ASP A 31 -3.65 -4.24 18.01
CA ASP A 31 -3.89 -4.15 19.45
C ASP A 31 -2.62 -3.72 20.20
N ARG A 32 -1.45 -4.23 19.78
CA ARG A 32 -0.16 -3.78 20.35
C ARG A 32 0.14 -2.33 20.00
N LEU A 33 -0.09 -1.91 18.75
CA LEU A 33 0.11 -0.51 18.34
C LEU A 33 -0.74 0.47 19.16
N VAL A 34 -1.97 0.07 19.51
CA VAL A 34 -2.89 0.86 20.35
C VAL A 34 -2.41 0.92 21.80
N ARG A 35 -1.92 -0.20 22.35
CA ARG A 35 -1.38 -0.26 23.73
C ARG A 35 -0.07 0.49 23.90
N GLU A 36 0.71 0.60 22.82
CA GLU A 36 2.01 1.28 22.78
C GLU A 36 1.96 2.45 21.79
N PRO A 37 1.20 3.53 22.08
CA PRO A 37 1.05 4.63 21.14
C PRO A 37 2.37 5.40 20.99
N VAL A 38 2.75 5.68 19.74
CA VAL A 38 3.88 6.58 19.40
C VAL A 38 3.31 7.85 18.80
N ARG A 39 3.78 9.00 19.26
CA ARG A 39 3.42 10.32 18.74
C ARG A 39 4.67 11.11 18.45
N SER A 40 4.70 11.77 17.30
CA SER A 40 5.81 12.68 16.98
C SER A 40 5.69 13.97 17.78
N ARG A 41 6.83 14.52 18.20
CA ARG A 41 6.93 15.87 18.79
C ARG A 41 6.89 16.98 17.72
N TRP A 42 7.07 16.64 16.45
CA TRP A 42 7.01 17.60 15.36
C TRP A 42 5.56 18.05 15.13
N ALA A 43 5.32 19.35 15.28
CA ALA A 43 4.02 19.95 15.02
C ALA A 43 3.80 20.11 13.51
N VAL A 44 2.90 19.31 12.94
CA VAL A 44 2.53 19.41 11.53
C VAL A 44 1.60 20.60 11.30
N ASP A 45 1.90 21.42 10.29
CA ASP A 45 0.93 22.37 9.75
C ASP A 45 -0.21 21.62 9.04
N ARG A 46 -1.27 21.34 9.82
CA ARG A 46 -2.43 20.59 9.37
C ARG A 46 -3.21 21.28 8.26
N GLU A 47 -3.23 22.61 8.25
CA GLU A 47 -3.95 23.35 7.20
C GLU A 47 -3.24 23.16 5.86
N THR A 48 -1.92 23.37 5.84
CA THR A 48 -1.09 23.14 4.64
C THR A 48 -1.14 21.69 4.19
N PHE A 49 -1.12 20.73 5.11
CA PHE A 49 -1.30 19.31 4.79
C PHE A 49 -2.66 19.05 4.10
N LEU A 50 -3.77 19.46 4.71
CA LEU A 50 -5.11 19.19 4.17
C LEU A 50 -5.35 19.88 2.83
N ARG A 51 -4.84 21.12 2.68
CA ARG A 51 -4.89 21.89 1.44
C ARG A 51 -4.14 21.18 0.32
N ASN A 52 -2.93 20.69 0.59
CA ASN A 52 -2.12 19.99 -0.41
C ASN A 52 -2.58 18.55 -0.68
N LEU A 53 -3.18 17.87 0.30
CA LEU A 53 -3.78 16.55 0.10
C LEU A 53 -4.92 16.58 -0.94
N ALA A 54 -5.66 17.69 -1.01
CA ALA A 54 -6.72 17.89 -2.01
C ALA A 54 -6.20 18.25 -3.40
N ARG A 55 -4.92 18.65 -3.53
CA ARG A 55 -4.35 19.06 -4.83
C ARG A 55 -3.77 17.87 -5.58
N ARG A 56 -3.75 17.98 -6.91
CA ARG A 56 -3.06 17.01 -7.75
C ARG A 56 -1.54 17.07 -7.59
N ARG A 57 -0.98 18.27 -7.49
CA ARG A 57 0.46 18.52 -7.25
C ARG A 57 0.62 19.34 -5.97
N PRO A 58 1.65 19.08 -5.16
CA PRO A 58 1.90 19.88 -3.97
C PRO A 58 2.31 21.31 -4.34
N GLU A 59 2.08 22.25 -3.42
CA GLU A 59 2.66 23.59 -3.47
C GLU A 59 4.21 23.49 -3.58
N PRO A 60 4.87 24.41 -4.31
CA PRO A 60 6.32 24.46 -4.31
C PRO A 60 6.86 24.89 -2.94
N GLY A 61 8.04 24.39 -2.58
CA GLY A 61 8.74 24.80 -1.34
C GLY A 61 8.25 24.13 -0.06
N LEU A 62 7.37 23.11 -0.14
CA LEU A 62 7.08 22.26 1.01
C LEU A 62 8.35 21.52 1.44
N ASP A 63 8.57 21.40 2.75
CA ASP A 63 9.67 20.61 3.28
C ASP A 63 9.44 19.09 3.05
N ASP A 64 10.52 18.33 3.15
CA ASP A 64 10.52 16.90 2.86
C ASP A 64 9.64 16.10 3.82
N ARG A 65 9.47 16.54 5.08
CA ARG A 65 8.59 15.86 6.04
C ARG A 65 7.14 16.02 5.62
N MET A 66 6.73 17.22 5.21
CA MET A 66 5.39 17.48 4.66
C MET A 66 5.16 16.70 3.36
N LEU A 67 6.13 16.66 2.46
CA LEU A 67 6.05 15.87 1.22
C LEU A 67 5.90 14.37 1.51
N TRP A 68 6.64 13.84 2.50
CA TRP A 68 6.52 12.45 2.92
C TRP A 68 5.15 12.11 3.50
N LEU A 69 4.57 13.00 4.33
CA LEU A 69 3.22 12.83 4.85
C LEU A 69 2.18 12.82 3.73
N LEU A 70 2.29 13.75 2.77
CA LEU A 70 1.39 13.81 1.62
C LEU A 70 1.51 12.57 0.73
N ALA A 71 2.73 12.10 0.47
CA ALA A 71 2.98 10.89 -0.30
C ALA A 71 2.38 9.66 0.40
N THR A 72 2.56 9.52 1.71
CA THR A 72 1.95 8.44 2.53
C THR A 72 0.42 8.50 2.46
N ALA A 73 -0.16 9.69 2.60
CA ALA A 73 -1.61 9.87 2.55
C ALA A 73 -2.22 9.59 1.18
N LYS A 74 -1.51 9.92 0.10
CA LYS A 74 -1.95 9.61 -1.26
C LYS A 74 -1.74 8.14 -1.63
N ALA A 75 -0.67 7.52 -1.15
CA ALA A 75 -0.53 6.07 -1.22
C ALA A 75 -1.72 5.38 -0.53
N ASN A 76 -2.11 5.85 0.65
CA ASN A 76 -3.31 5.33 1.34
C ASN A 76 -4.60 5.45 0.51
N GLN A 77 -4.79 6.59 -0.17
CA GLN A 77 -5.94 6.80 -1.06
C GLN A 77 -5.90 5.85 -2.27
N ALA A 78 -4.72 5.61 -2.84
CA ALA A 78 -4.53 4.68 -3.95
C ALA A 78 -4.84 3.24 -3.51
N GLU A 79 -4.33 2.80 -2.36
CA GLU A 79 -4.62 1.47 -1.79
C GLU A 79 -6.11 1.27 -1.56
N ARG A 80 -6.77 2.22 -0.89
CA ARG A 80 -8.24 2.16 -0.66
C ARG A 80 -9.02 2.08 -1.95
N PHE A 81 -8.58 2.80 -2.98
CA PHE A 81 -9.20 2.73 -4.29
C PHE A 81 -9.01 1.34 -4.94
N GLY A 82 -7.81 0.75 -4.84
CA GLY A 82 -7.53 -0.60 -5.30
C GLY A 82 -8.37 -1.67 -4.61
N VAL A 83 -8.45 -1.63 -3.27
CA VAL A 83 -9.28 -2.55 -2.46
C VAL A 83 -10.75 -2.43 -2.86
N GLY A 84 -11.31 -1.21 -2.88
CA GLY A 84 -12.72 -1.01 -3.25
C GLY A 84 -13.04 -1.43 -4.68
N LEU A 85 -12.06 -1.34 -5.59
CA LEU A 85 -12.20 -1.85 -6.96
C LEU A 85 -12.26 -3.38 -6.99
N SER A 86 -11.41 -4.06 -6.21
CA SER A 86 -11.38 -5.51 -6.10
C SER A 86 -12.69 -6.07 -5.53
N GLU A 87 -13.19 -5.46 -4.46
CA GLU A 87 -14.48 -5.80 -3.83
C GLU A 87 -15.65 -5.64 -4.81
N LEU A 88 -15.71 -4.50 -5.52
CA LEU A 88 -16.77 -4.21 -6.50
C LEU A 88 -16.82 -5.24 -7.63
N TYR A 89 -15.69 -5.87 -7.96
CA TYR A 89 -15.61 -6.88 -9.01
C TYR A 89 -15.84 -8.31 -8.56
N GLY A 90 -16.07 -8.55 -7.27
CA GLY A 90 -16.28 -9.92 -6.76
C GLY A 90 -15.11 -10.85 -7.11
N LYS A 91 -13.88 -10.31 -7.23
CA LYS A 91 -12.68 -11.09 -7.56
C LYS A 91 -12.19 -11.95 -6.39
N VAL A 92 -12.87 -11.88 -5.25
CA VAL A 92 -12.61 -12.75 -4.11
C VAL A 92 -13.33 -14.06 -4.37
N ASN A 93 -12.60 -15.10 -4.78
CA ASN A 93 -13.10 -16.46 -4.65
C ASN A 93 -13.00 -16.84 -3.17
N PRO A 94 -14.12 -16.92 -2.42
CA PRO A 94 -14.07 -17.22 -0.98
C PRO A 94 -13.52 -18.62 -0.70
N ASP A 95 -13.53 -19.52 -1.70
CA ASP A 95 -13.01 -20.88 -1.59
C ASP A 95 -11.49 -20.96 -1.86
N ASP A 96 -10.84 -19.86 -2.26
CA ASP A 96 -9.38 -19.80 -2.42
C ASP A 96 -8.73 -19.17 -1.18
N PRO A 97 -8.16 -19.98 -0.26
CA PRO A 97 -7.64 -19.50 1.00
C PRO A 97 -6.41 -18.59 0.85
N ILE A 98 -5.74 -18.60 -0.31
CA ILE A 98 -4.61 -17.71 -0.60
C ILE A 98 -5.16 -16.36 -1.04
N LEU A 99 -6.08 -16.33 -2.01
CA LEU A 99 -6.64 -15.08 -2.52
C LEU A 99 -7.44 -14.33 -1.44
N VAL A 100 -8.16 -15.05 -0.58
CA VAL A 100 -8.84 -14.45 0.58
C VAL A 100 -7.83 -13.69 1.46
N ARG A 101 -6.69 -14.29 1.77
CA ARG A 101 -5.67 -13.65 2.62
C ARG A 101 -5.00 -12.47 1.94
N ILE A 102 -4.66 -12.57 0.66
CA ILE A 102 -4.11 -11.45 -0.12
C ILE A 102 -5.07 -10.26 -0.08
N VAL A 103 -6.35 -10.47 -0.36
CA VAL A 103 -7.34 -9.37 -0.34
C VAL A 103 -7.46 -8.73 1.05
N LEU A 104 -7.39 -9.54 2.11
CA LEU A 104 -7.38 -9.03 3.47
C LEU A 104 -6.09 -8.25 3.78
N GLN A 105 -4.93 -8.70 3.29
CA GLN A 105 -3.66 -7.96 3.40
C GLN A 105 -3.76 -6.57 2.75
N GLU A 106 -4.33 -6.47 1.54
CA GLU A 106 -4.57 -5.17 0.89
C GLU A 106 -5.45 -4.25 1.75
N HIS A 107 -6.49 -4.81 2.38
CA HIS A 107 -7.32 -4.05 3.32
C HIS A 107 -6.49 -3.50 4.48
N TYR A 108 -5.56 -4.30 5.02
CA TYR A 108 -4.67 -3.88 6.09
C TYR A 108 -3.66 -2.81 5.67
N HIS A 109 -3.17 -2.77 4.43
CA HIS A 109 -2.27 -1.70 3.99
C HIS A 109 -2.92 -0.32 4.18
N THR A 110 -4.24 -0.23 3.95
CA THR A 110 -4.99 1.00 4.20
C THR A 110 -5.06 1.40 5.68
N ARG A 111 -5.04 0.42 6.59
CA ARG A 111 -4.99 0.66 8.04
C ARG A 111 -3.56 1.05 8.47
N ILE A 112 -2.55 0.32 7.99
CA ILE A 112 -1.14 0.56 8.30
C ILE A 112 -0.72 1.98 7.90
N LEU A 113 -1.03 2.40 6.67
CA LEU A 113 -0.69 3.75 6.19
C LEU A 113 -1.47 4.83 6.96
N ALA A 114 -2.67 4.52 7.45
CA ALA A 114 -3.42 5.42 8.31
C ALA A 114 -2.76 5.56 9.69
N ASP A 115 -2.28 4.47 10.28
CA ASP A 115 -1.53 4.50 11.54
C ASP A 115 -0.19 5.24 11.40
N ALA A 116 0.48 5.14 10.25
CA ALA A 116 1.69 5.92 9.97
C ALA A 116 1.44 7.44 10.04
N LEU A 117 0.28 7.89 9.54
CA LEU A 117 -0.14 9.29 9.60
C LEU A 117 -0.67 9.68 10.99
N ALA A 118 -1.27 8.73 11.71
CA ALA A 118 -1.77 8.95 13.06
C ALA A 118 -0.64 9.31 14.03
N ILE A 119 0.60 8.82 13.83
CA ILE A 119 1.78 9.23 14.63
C ILE A 119 1.90 10.77 14.70
N PHE A 120 1.53 11.47 13.64
CA PHE A 120 1.63 12.92 13.48
C PHE A 120 0.31 13.66 13.79
N GLY A 121 -0.68 12.97 14.38
CA GLY A 121 -1.99 13.56 14.69
C GLY A 121 -2.83 13.91 13.45
N LEU A 122 -2.47 13.37 12.28
CA LEU A 122 -3.20 13.63 11.04
C LEU A 122 -4.34 12.62 10.87
N PRO A 123 -5.56 13.09 10.59
CA PRO A 123 -6.68 12.19 10.39
C PRO A 123 -6.63 11.61 8.97
N VAL A 124 -6.75 10.30 8.87
CA VAL A 124 -7.00 9.65 7.58
C VAL A 124 -8.49 9.37 7.48
N HIS A 125 -9.24 10.38 7.02
CA HIS A 125 -10.65 10.20 6.75
C HIS A 125 -10.83 9.31 5.51
N ALA A 126 -11.63 8.27 5.63
CA ALA A 126 -12.13 7.53 4.48
C ALA A 126 -12.91 8.50 3.58
N ARG A 127 -12.33 8.92 2.45
CA ARG A 127 -13.09 9.63 1.41
C ARG A 127 -13.65 8.60 0.44
N PRO A 128 -14.92 8.72 0.02
CA PRO A 128 -15.46 7.86 -1.01
C PRO A 128 -14.66 8.03 -2.31
N PRO A 129 -14.52 6.98 -3.12
CA PRO A 129 -13.72 7.04 -4.34
C PRO A 129 -14.27 8.10 -5.30
N ALA A 130 -13.36 8.88 -5.90
CA ALA A 130 -13.70 9.94 -6.86
C ALA A 130 -14.41 9.37 -8.11
N LEU A 131 -15.23 10.15 -8.82
CA LEU A 131 -15.90 9.73 -10.06
C LEU A 131 -14.99 9.04 -11.10
N ALA A 132 -13.71 9.43 -11.16
CA ALA A 132 -12.70 8.80 -12.01
C ALA A 132 -12.50 7.30 -11.72
N ALA A 133 -12.65 6.89 -10.45
CA ALA A 133 -12.68 5.49 -10.03
C ALA A 133 -13.69 4.67 -10.84
N ARG A 134 -14.92 5.20 -11.01
CA ARG A 134 -16.02 4.54 -11.72
C ARG A 134 -15.78 4.39 -13.22
N VAL A 135 -14.93 5.24 -13.81
CA VAL A 135 -14.53 5.16 -15.22
C VAL A 135 -13.42 4.12 -15.39
N ILE A 136 -12.44 4.11 -14.49
CA ILE A 136 -11.36 3.10 -14.44
C ILE A 136 -11.95 1.70 -14.21
N VAL A 137 -12.94 1.58 -13.33
CA VAL A 137 -13.83 0.42 -13.18
C VAL A 137 -14.26 -0.03 -14.59
N LYS A 138 -15.07 0.73 -15.32
CA LYS A 138 -15.59 0.32 -16.62
C LYS A 138 -14.52 -0.14 -17.64
N LEU A 139 -13.34 0.48 -17.64
CA LEU A 139 -12.26 0.13 -18.56
C LEU A 139 -11.53 -1.17 -18.17
N LEU A 140 -11.36 -1.43 -16.87
CA LEU A 140 -10.72 -2.66 -16.37
C LEU A 140 -11.57 -3.92 -16.56
N VAL A 141 -12.91 -3.82 -16.57
CA VAL A 141 -13.80 -4.95 -16.94
C VAL A 141 -13.50 -5.46 -18.35
N GLY A 142 -13.14 -4.57 -19.26
CA GLY A 142 -12.83 -4.91 -20.65
C GLY A 142 -11.44 -5.50 -20.85
N THR A 143 -10.61 -5.63 -19.80
CA THR A 143 -9.24 -6.13 -19.92
C THR A 143 -9.25 -7.68 -19.96
N PRO A 144 -8.65 -8.31 -21.00
CA PRO A 144 -8.66 -9.76 -21.10
C PRO A 144 -7.97 -10.44 -19.91
N GLU A 145 -8.59 -11.50 -19.38
CA GLU A 145 -8.17 -12.17 -18.14
C GLU A 145 -6.71 -12.64 -18.15
N ARG A 146 -6.18 -13.01 -19.33
CA ARG A 146 -4.77 -13.39 -19.53
C ARG A 146 -3.76 -12.29 -19.14
N TRP A 147 -4.18 -11.02 -19.13
CA TRP A 147 -3.33 -9.89 -18.75
C TRP A 147 -3.44 -9.51 -17.28
N ASN A 148 -4.47 -9.98 -16.57
CA ASN A 148 -4.74 -9.56 -15.20
C ASN A 148 -3.58 -9.93 -14.26
N ARG A 149 -3.05 -11.15 -14.34
CA ARG A 149 -1.99 -11.61 -13.43
C ARG A 149 -0.62 -10.97 -13.71
N PRO A 150 -0.13 -10.84 -14.97
CA PRO A 150 1.11 -10.10 -15.23
C PRO A 150 1.02 -8.62 -14.90
N LEU A 151 -0.14 -7.99 -15.10
CA LEU A 151 -0.37 -6.59 -14.73
C LEU A 151 -0.42 -6.41 -13.21
N ALA A 152 -1.12 -7.30 -12.49
CA ALA A 152 -1.11 -7.32 -11.03
C ALA A 152 0.34 -7.45 -10.53
N GLY A 153 1.11 -8.41 -11.04
CA GLY A 153 2.50 -8.60 -10.60
C GLY A 153 3.41 -7.41 -10.91
N CYS A 154 3.15 -6.67 -11.99
CA CYS A 154 3.82 -5.39 -12.26
C CYS A 154 3.44 -4.32 -11.23
N ALA A 155 2.18 -4.28 -10.78
CA ALA A 155 1.73 -3.36 -9.74
C ALA A 155 2.34 -3.70 -8.38
N GLU A 156 2.33 -4.97 -7.95
CA GLU A 156 2.99 -5.41 -6.70
C GLU A 156 4.50 -5.09 -6.68
N MET A 157 5.18 -5.27 -7.83
CA MET A 157 6.60 -4.87 -7.94
C MET A 157 6.78 -3.35 -7.79
N ALA A 158 5.83 -2.55 -8.27
CA ALA A 158 5.86 -1.10 -8.09
C ALA A 158 5.55 -0.73 -6.63
N GLY A 159 4.61 -1.40 -5.98
CA GLY A 159 4.30 -1.29 -4.55
C GLY A 159 5.52 -1.56 -3.69
N CYS A 160 6.24 -2.67 -3.93
CA CYS A 160 7.51 -2.98 -3.26
C CYS A 160 8.52 -1.82 -3.30
N VAL A 161 8.71 -1.18 -4.46
CA VAL A 161 9.67 -0.09 -4.61
C VAL A 161 9.16 1.20 -3.96
N LEU A 162 7.88 1.50 -4.14
CA LEU A 162 7.22 2.65 -3.54
C LEU A 162 7.30 2.61 -2.01
N PHE A 163 6.82 1.53 -1.40
CA PHE A 163 6.77 1.40 0.05
C PHE A 163 8.15 1.30 0.68
N ARG A 164 9.12 0.69 -0.01
CA ARG A 164 10.52 0.72 0.44
C ARG A 164 11.09 2.13 0.42
N ALA A 165 10.87 2.88 -0.66
CA ALA A 165 11.35 4.26 -0.75
C ALA A 165 10.74 5.15 0.34
N LEU A 166 9.43 5.02 0.57
CA LEU A 166 8.73 5.73 1.66
C LEU A 166 9.24 5.33 3.04
N ARG A 167 9.45 4.02 3.30
CA ARG A 167 10.05 3.53 4.55
C ARG A 167 11.41 4.17 4.79
N ASP A 168 12.32 4.02 3.83
CA ASP A 168 13.71 4.42 3.97
C ASP A 168 13.79 5.94 4.17
N ARG A 169 13.03 6.72 3.38
CA ARG A 169 12.98 8.17 3.51
C ARG A 169 12.32 8.63 4.80
N GLY A 170 11.25 7.96 5.25
CA GLY A 170 10.59 8.28 6.52
C GLY A 170 11.50 8.04 7.72
N VAL A 171 12.20 6.90 7.75
CA VAL A 171 13.20 6.59 8.79
C VAL A 171 14.29 7.65 8.84
N GLU A 172 14.79 8.09 7.68
CA GLU A 172 15.81 9.14 7.59
C GLU A 172 15.30 10.50 8.09
N LEU A 173 14.13 10.93 7.61
CA LEU A 173 13.55 12.25 7.93
C LEU A 173 13.21 12.44 9.41
N PHE A 174 12.89 11.35 10.11
CA PHE A 174 12.50 11.34 11.52
C PHE A 174 13.56 10.67 12.41
N ALA A 175 14.81 10.58 11.95
CA ALA A 175 15.90 9.95 12.70
C ALA A 175 16.19 10.63 14.07
N ASP A 176 15.80 11.89 14.24
CA ASP A 176 15.88 12.60 15.52
C ASP A 176 14.82 12.17 16.55
N GLU A 177 13.81 11.40 16.12
CA GLU A 177 12.76 10.81 16.94
C GLU A 177 12.79 9.27 16.80
N PRO A 178 13.68 8.55 17.53
CA PRO A 178 13.96 7.14 17.28
C PRO A 178 12.73 6.23 17.35
N GLU A 179 11.80 6.50 18.26
CA GLU A 179 10.54 5.75 18.39
C GLU A 179 9.63 5.94 17.16
N VAL A 180 9.58 7.15 16.60
CA VAL A 180 8.83 7.48 15.38
C VAL A 180 9.47 6.77 14.18
N ALA A 181 10.78 6.87 14.02
CA ALA A 181 11.49 6.19 12.94
C ALA A 181 11.34 4.66 13.02
N ALA A 182 11.41 4.08 14.24
CA ALA A 182 11.17 2.65 14.46
C ALA A 182 9.72 2.26 14.13
N ARG A 183 8.73 3.08 14.51
CA ARG A 183 7.33 2.84 14.18
C ARG A 183 7.07 2.91 12.68
N ILE A 184 7.65 3.90 11.98
CA ILE A 184 7.57 4.00 10.52
C ILE A 184 8.16 2.74 9.88
N ARG A 185 9.36 2.33 10.30
CA ARG A 185 9.99 1.10 9.79
C ARG A 185 9.09 -0.11 9.97
N LEU A 186 8.59 -0.33 11.18
CA LEU A 186 7.71 -1.45 11.52
C LEU A 186 6.48 -1.50 10.62
N LEU A 187 5.77 -0.37 10.47
CA LEU A 187 4.55 -0.29 9.68
C LEU A 187 4.82 -0.60 8.20
N TYR A 188 5.83 0.02 7.60
CA TYR A 188 6.14 -0.22 6.19
C TYR A 188 6.75 -1.60 5.93
N ASP A 189 7.47 -2.19 6.88
CA ASP A 189 7.97 -3.57 6.77
C ASP A 189 6.82 -4.59 6.74
N GLU A 190 5.70 -4.31 7.43
CA GLU A 190 4.50 -5.13 7.33
C GLU A 190 3.89 -5.10 5.93
N ILE A 191 3.80 -3.92 5.29
CA ILE A 191 3.33 -3.80 3.89
C ILE A 191 4.31 -4.51 2.95
N LEU A 192 5.60 -4.24 3.08
CA LEU A 192 6.63 -4.82 2.20
C LEU A 192 6.67 -6.35 2.27
N GLY A 193 6.47 -6.94 3.44
CA GLY A 193 6.39 -8.39 3.56
C GLY A 193 5.23 -9.00 2.78
N ASP A 194 4.11 -8.28 2.67
CA ASP A 194 2.93 -8.71 1.90
C ASP A 194 3.19 -8.57 0.41
N GLU A 195 3.62 -7.38 -0.03
CA GLU A 195 3.96 -7.06 -1.42
C GLU A 195 4.98 -8.05 -2.02
N ILE A 196 6.05 -8.37 -1.26
CA ILE A 196 7.05 -9.36 -1.68
C ILE A 196 6.41 -10.75 -1.79
N GLY A 197 5.51 -11.10 -0.85
CA GLY A 197 4.72 -12.32 -0.89
C GLY A 197 3.84 -12.40 -2.14
N HIS A 198 3.13 -11.32 -2.47
CA HIS A 198 2.25 -11.22 -3.63
C HIS A 198 3.02 -11.37 -4.95
N VAL A 199 4.17 -10.67 -5.08
CA VAL A 199 5.08 -10.86 -6.23
C VAL A 199 5.54 -12.31 -6.32
N GLY A 200 5.92 -12.93 -5.20
CA GLY A 200 6.36 -14.32 -5.13
C GLY A 200 5.26 -15.29 -5.58
N TYR A 201 4.04 -15.12 -5.09
CA TYR A 201 2.87 -15.89 -5.48
C TYR A 201 2.57 -15.76 -6.97
N LEU A 202 2.48 -14.54 -7.49
CA LEU A 202 2.22 -14.30 -8.90
C LEU A 202 3.34 -14.88 -9.79
N ALA A 203 4.60 -14.75 -9.37
CA ALA A 203 5.74 -15.35 -10.05
C ALA A 203 5.67 -16.90 -10.07
N ALA A 204 5.12 -17.53 -9.04
CA ALA A 204 4.91 -18.98 -8.98
C ALA A 204 3.77 -19.44 -9.91
N VAL A 205 2.67 -18.67 -9.98
CA VAL A 205 1.49 -18.99 -10.81
C VAL A 205 1.71 -18.72 -12.30
N LEU A 206 2.45 -17.67 -12.66
CA LEU A 206 2.60 -17.21 -14.05
C LEU A 206 3.54 -18.05 -14.93
N GLY A 207 4.37 -18.91 -14.34
CA GLY A 207 5.42 -19.63 -15.04
C GLY A 207 6.49 -18.72 -15.68
N PRO A 208 7.50 -19.27 -16.40
CA PRO A 208 8.62 -18.49 -16.91
C PRO A 208 8.25 -17.36 -17.89
N ALA A 209 7.35 -17.63 -18.84
CA ALA A 209 6.94 -16.65 -19.85
C ALA A 209 6.13 -15.49 -19.23
N GLY A 210 5.17 -15.79 -18.35
CA GLY A 210 4.41 -14.77 -17.65
C GLY A 210 5.27 -13.91 -16.73
N ARG A 211 6.29 -14.50 -16.07
CA ARG A 211 7.29 -13.74 -15.31
C ARG A 211 8.11 -12.79 -16.19
N ALA A 212 8.47 -13.20 -17.40
CA ALA A 212 9.20 -12.33 -18.33
C ALA A 212 8.34 -11.13 -18.75
N VAL A 213 7.05 -11.36 -19.05
CA VAL A 213 6.08 -10.29 -19.34
C VAL A 213 5.93 -9.34 -18.16
N MET A 214 5.69 -9.87 -16.96
CA MET A 214 5.58 -9.08 -15.71
C MET A 214 6.78 -8.16 -15.51
N ARG A 215 8.01 -8.70 -15.64
CA ARG A 215 9.25 -7.92 -15.53
C ARG A 215 9.41 -6.89 -16.65
N GLY A 216 9.02 -7.24 -17.87
CA GLY A 216 9.05 -6.34 -19.03
C GLY A 216 8.12 -5.14 -18.83
N LEU A 217 6.89 -5.39 -18.38
CA LEU A 217 5.92 -4.36 -18.03
C LEU A 217 6.46 -3.43 -16.95
N TYR A 218 7.04 -3.99 -15.87
CA TYR A 218 7.62 -3.18 -14.80
C TYR A 218 8.77 -2.29 -15.30
N ARG A 219 9.66 -2.82 -16.15
CA ARG A 219 10.74 -2.00 -16.75
C ARG A 219 10.21 -0.85 -17.60
N ALA A 220 9.12 -1.08 -18.34
CA ALA A 220 8.54 -0.08 -19.22
C ALA A 220 7.69 0.97 -18.46
N LEU A 221 7.02 0.56 -17.38
CA LEU A 221 6.01 1.36 -16.70
C LEU A 221 6.43 1.86 -15.32
N GLY A 222 7.40 1.24 -14.66
CA GLY A 222 7.75 1.50 -13.25
C GLY A 222 8.04 2.98 -12.96
N LEU A 223 8.83 3.64 -13.82
CA LEU A 223 9.08 5.09 -13.70
C LEU A 223 7.82 5.93 -13.89
N ARG A 224 6.93 5.54 -14.83
CA ARG A 224 5.67 6.25 -15.07
C ARG A 224 4.68 6.06 -13.92
N LEU A 225 4.68 4.90 -13.29
CA LEU A 225 3.89 4.60 -12.10
C LEU A 225 4.36 5.44 -10.91
N ALA A 226 5.67 5.51 -10.65
CA ALA A 226 6.24 6.41 -9.64
C ALA A 226 5.90 7.88 -9.91
N GLY A 227 5.93 8.31 -11.18
CA GLY A 227 5.55 9.66 -11.60
C GLY A 227 4.07 10.02 -11.44
N GLN A 228 3.18 9.07 -11.08
CA GLN A 228 1.78 9.36 -10.78
C GLN A 228 1.58 10.00 -9.39
N LEU A 229 2.59 9.97 -8.52
CA LEU A 229 2.59 10.63 -7.22
C LEU A 229 3.59 11.80 -7.23
N PRO A 230 3.15 13.03 -7.58
CA PRO A 230 4.03 14.20 -7.64
C PRO A 230 4.77 14.50 -6.34
N GLU A 231 4.20 14.12 -5.20
CA GLU A 231 4.82 14.25 -3.89
C GLU A 231 6.09 13.42 -3.76
N LEU A 232 6.12 12.20 -4.31
CA LEU A 232 7.33 11.38 -4.35
C LEU A 232 8.38 11.99 -5.25
N VAL A 233 7.95 12.49 -6.42
CA VAL A 233 8.85 13.13 -7.38
C VAL A 233 9.53 14.34 -6.72
N ALA A 234 8.75 15.18 -6.03
CA ALA A 234 9.26 16.31 -5.26
C ALA A 234 10.18 15.86 -4.12
N LEU A 235 9.78 14.83 -3.35
CA LEU A 235 10.52 14.33 -2.20
C LEU A 235 11.89 13.75 -2.55
N PHE A 236 12.02 13.14 -3.74
CA PHE A 236 13.27 12.53 -4.21
C PHE A 236 14.03 13.40 -5.23
N GLY A 237 13.57 14.64 -5.48
CA GLY A 237 14.26 15.63 -6.31
C GLY A 237 14.49 15.21 -7.76
N ARG A 238 13.50 14.56 -8.40
CA ARG A 238 13.60 14.11 -9.81
C ARG A 238 12.74 14.92 -10.77
#